data_AF-A0A315F621-F1
#
_entry.id   AF-A0A315F621-F1
#
_cell.length_a   1.000
_cell.length_b   1.000
_cell.length_c   1.000
_cell.angle_alpha   90.00
_cell.angle_beta   90.00
_cell.angle_gamma   90.00
#
_symmetry.space_group_name_H-M   'P 1'
#
loop_
_entity.id
_entity.type
_entity.pdbx_description
1 polymer ?
#
loop_
_entity_poly.entity_id
_entity_poly.type
_entity_poly.pdbx_seq_one_letter_code
_entity_poly.pdbx_strand_id
1 'polypeptide(L)'
;MARCTAPVEGHRSSSAAAACPACRGGYGRRYGGYGSGYSSSYSSGGNSFSSGSRSSGGSSTRPRWARANSTVFYTPAQVVSLTPVREAVEREAAARPALRDCFLCHAWDDRQGAAKQLHDLLEAAGVRVWFSEKDLYLGVPMMRAIDKGLAASKIGLVLVTPALLARLPKEGVADKELSTLLQSNRLVPIVHGTTYTALLDVSPMLASRSGLDTSEDPMAVVATKIAELVSIWD
;
A
#
# COMPACT_ATOMS: atom_id res chain seq x y z
N MET A 1 43.58 -40.73 -8.60
CA MET A 1 42.22 -40.19 -8.85
C MET A 1 41.46 -40.19 -7.54
N ALA A 2 40.94 -39.03 -7.10
CA ALA A 2 40.18 -38.93 -5.85
C ALA A 2 38.83 -39.63 -6.00
N ARG A 3 38.42 -40.42 -4.98
CA ARG A 3 37.16 -41.18 -4.98
C ARG A 3 36.18 -40.49 -4.03
N CYS A 4 34.91 -40.41 -4.42
CA CYS A 4 33.86 -39.84 -3.56
C CYS A 4 33.61 -40.75 -2.36
N THR A 5 33.53 -40.17 -1.17
CA THR A 5 33.30 -40.89 0.10
C THR A 5 31.86 -40.75 0.60
N ALA A 6 30.95 -40.24 -0.22
CA ALA A 6 29.56 -40.06 0.18
C ALA A 6 28.82 -41.40 0.31
N PRO A 7 27.81 -41.50 1.20
CA PRO A 7 26.80 -42.55 1.17
C PRO A 7 26.10 -42.62 -0.20
N VAL A 8 25.37 -43.71 -0.45
CA VAL A 8 24.62 -43.92 -1.71
C VAL A 8 23.66 -42.75 -2.02
N GLU A 9 23.15 -42.09 -0.97
CA GLU A 9 22.26 -40.92 -1.04
C GLU A 9 22.97 -39.55 -1.12
N GLY A 10 24.31 -39.52 -1.20
CA GLY A 10 25.09 -38.28 -1.24
C GLY A 10 25.41 -37.68 0.14
N HIS A 11 26.12 -36.55 0.15
CA HIS A 11 26.50 -35.85 1.40
C HIS A 11 25.28 -35.19 2.06
N ARG A 12 25.04 -35.50 3.34
CA ARG A 12 23.89 -34.99 4.10
C ARG A 12 24.09 -33.59 4.70
N SER A 13 25.29 -33.03 4.60
CA SER A 13 25.59 -31.66 5.03
C SER A 13 26.55 -30.98 4.05
N SER A 14 26.44 -29.66 3.95
CA SER A 14 27.28 -28.82 3.08
C SER A 14 28.75 -28.86 3.50
N SER A 15 29.03 -28.95 4.80
CA SER A 15 30.38 -29.11 5.34
C SER A 15 31.02 -30.44 4.97
N ALA A 16 30.26 -31.54 4.97
CA ALA A 16 30.74 -32.86 4.55
C ALA A 16 31.03 -32.91 3.04
N ALA A 17 30.23 -32.21 2.22
CA ALA A 17 30.47 -32.09 0.79
C ALA A 17 31.71 -31.25 0.45
N ALA A 18 31.92 -30.15 1.18
CA ALA A 18 33.08 -29.25 0.99
C ALA A 18 34.41 -29.91 1.39
N ALA A 19 34.37 -30.83 2.37
CA ALA A 19 35.53 -31.60 2.77
C ALA A 19 35.87 -32.75 1.79
N CYS A 20 34.96 -33.12 0.88
CA CYS A 20 35.16 -34.23 -0.05
C CYS A 20 36.06 -33.83 -1.23
N PRO A 21 37.23 -34.47 -1.42
CA PRO A 21 38.18 -34.09 -2.47
C PRO A 21 37.64 -34.26 -3.89
N ALA A 22 36.64 -35.12 -4.08
CA ALA A 22 36.00 -35.38 -5.38
C ALA A 22 34.82 -34.43 -5.68
N CYS A 23 34.14 -33.91 -4.65
CA CYS A 23 32.89 -33.15 -4.82
C CYS A 23 33.03 -31.65 -4.51
N ARG A 24 34.10 -31.23 -3.84
CA ARG A 24 34.33 -29.84 -3.40
C ARG A 24 34.40 -28.77 -4.52
N GLY A 25 34.35 -29.16 -5.79
CA GLY A 25 34.42 -28.25 -6.95
C GLY A 25 33.27 -28.35 -7.96
N GLY A 26 32.19 -29.07 -7.64
CA GLY A 26 31.19 -29.48 -8.63
C GLY A 26 29.75 -29.06 -8.31
N TYR A 27 29.45 -27.76 -8.25
CA TYR A 27 28.08 -27.24 -8.36
C TYR A 27 28.06 -26.20 -9.50
N GLY A 28 27.25 -26.28 -10.56
CA GLY A 28 26.47 -27.36 -11.12
C GLY A 28 26.26 -27.05 -12.61
N ARG A 29 26.54 -28.02 -13.48
CA ARG A 29 26.07 -28.06 -14.87
C ARG A 29 25.23 -29.32 -14.98
N ARG A 30 23.90 -29.18 -14.87
CA ARG A 30 22.98 -30.27 -15.22
C ARG A 30 22.26 -29.89 -16.51
N TYR A 31 22.75 -30.47 -17.60
CA TYR A 31 22.02 -30.63 -18.86
C TYR A 31 21.25 -31.95 -18.76
N GLY A 32 20.00 -32.00 -19.23
CA GLY A 32 19.19 -33.21 -19.31
C GLY A 32 17.94 -32.96 -20.14
N GLY A 33 17.86 -33.62 -21.29
CA GLY A 33 16.91 -33.31 -22.37
C GLY A 33 15.65 -34.18 -22.46
N TYR A 34 14.79 -33.72 -23.38
CA TYR A 34 13.75 -34.36 -24.21
C TYR A 34 12.62 -35.21 -23.58
N GLY A 35 11.38 -34.72 -23.74
CA GLY A 35 10.13 -35.46 -23.59
C GLY A 35 8.96 -34.66 -24.16
N SER A 36 8.34 -35.17 -25.22
CA SER A 36 7.19 -34.60 -25.96
C SER A 36 5.88 -34.74 -25.18
N GLY A 37 5.03 -33.71 -25.18
CA GLY A 37 3.66 -33.78 -24.67
C GLY A 37 2.91 -32.44 -24.64
N TYR A 38 2.07 -32.22 -25.65
CA TYR A 38 0.82 -31.45 -25.71
C TYR A 38 0.51 -30.35 -24.65
N SER A 39 0.31 -29.12 -25.16
CA SER A 39 -0.75 -28.15 -24.80
C SER A 39 -0.60 -27.12 -23.67
N SER A 40 -1.19 -25.97 -24.02
CA SER A 40 -1.69 -24.85 -23.20
C SER A 40 -0.68 -23.78 -22.77
N SER A 41 -0.70 -22.70 -23.53
CA SER A 41 -0.29 -21.36 -23.14
C SER A 41 -1.14 -20.86 -21.97
N TYR A 42 -0.54 -20.80 -20.78
CA TYR A 42 -1.03 -19.98 -19.68
C TYR A 42 0.13 -19.18 -19.06
N SER A 43 -0.15 -17.91 -18.83
CA SER A 43 0.71 -16.90 -18.23
C SER A 43 1.08 -17.24 -16.78
N SER A 44 2.31 -16.90 -16.36
CA SER A 44 2.53 -16.25 -15.05
C SER A 44 3.98 -15.78 -14.94
N GLY A 45 4.17 -14.47 -14.79
CA GLY A 45 5.45 -13.86 -14.49
C GLY A 45 5.88 -14.19 -13.06
N GLY A 46 7.04 -14.84 -12.94
CA GLY A 46 7.71 -15.04 -11.66
C GLY A 46 8.69 -13.91 -11.40
N ASN A 47 8.31 -12.92 -10.58
CA ASN A 47 9.25 -11.96 -10.04
C ASN A 47 10.12 -12.63 -8.98
N SER A 48 11.42 -12.62 -9.23
CA SER A 48 12.49 -13.13 -8.36
C SER A 48 12.64 -12.27 -7.11
N PHE A 49 12.33 -12.85 -5.96
CA PHE A 49 12.67 -12.33 -4.64
C PHE A 49 14.17 -12.53 -4.40
N SER A 50 14.94 -11.44 -4.47
CA SER A 50 16.32 -11.40 -4.00
C SER A 50 16.32 -10.97 -2.54
N SER A 51 16.41 -11.93 -1.63
CA SER A 51 16.58 -11.70 -0.20
C SER A 51 18.01 -11.27 0.11
N GLY A 52 18.24 -9.96 0.12
CA GLY A 52 19.45 -9.35 0.65
C GLY A 52 19.23 -8.87 2.09
N SER A 53 19.60 -9.68 3.08
CA SER A 53 19.66 -9.26 4.49
C SER A 53 20.80 -8.28 4.72
N ARG A 54 20.50 -7.01 5.03
CA ARG A 54 21.49 -6.03 5.54
C ARG A 54 20.84 -5.00 6.47
N SER A 55 21.20 -5.10 7.75
CA SER A 55 21.47 -4.00 8.69
C SER A 55 20.30 -3.13 9.19
N SER A 56 20.01 -3.32 10.49
CA SER A 56 19.26 -2.42 11.36
C SER A 56 19.89 -1.03 11.40
N GLY A 57 19.16 -0.06 10.86
CA GLY A 57 19.41 1.38 10.88
C GLY A 57 18.30 2.00 10.06
N GLY A 58 17.44 2.82 10.68
CA GLY A 58 16.23 3.36 10.07
C GLY A 58 16.53 4.17 8.81
N SER A 59 16.61 3.49 7.67
CA SER A 59 16.93 4.10 6.38
C SER A 59 15.65 4.74 5.84
N SER A 60 15.54 6.05 6.04
CA SER A 60 14.50 6.83 5.39
C SER A 60 14.68 6.68 3.88
N THR A 61 13.69 6.10 3.21
CA THR A 61 13.76 5.89 1.76
C THR A 61 13.05 7.05 1.09
N ARG A 62 13.68 7.68 0.10
CA ARG A 62 13.03 8.74 -0.68
C ARG A 62 12.18 8.10 -1.79
N PRO A 63 10.85 8.24 -1.78
CA PRO A 63 10.03 7.73 -2.87
C PRO A 63 10.17 8.60 -4.11
N ARG A 64 9.86 8.03 -5.29
CA ARG A 64 10.00 8.72 -6.59
C ARG A 64 9.11 9.96 -6.75
N TRP A 65 8.03 10.05 -5.98
CA TRP A 65 7.08 11.17 -6.02
C TRP A 65 7.42 12.29 -5.03
N ALA A 66 8.34 12.05 -4.09
CA ALA A 66 8.77 13.08 -3.16
C ALA A 66 9.57 14.16 -3.90
N ARG A 67 9.23 15.42 -3.68
CA ARG A 67 9.94 16.57 -4.29
C ARG A 67 11.40 16.55 -3.91
N ALA A 68 12.27 17.07 -4.80
CA ALA A 68 13.73 17.17 -4.62
C ALA A 68 14.16 17.93 -3.35
N ASN A 69 13.32 18.83 -2.83
CA ASN A 69 13.55 19.61 -1.61
C ASN A 69 12.63 19.21 -0.44
N SER A 70 11.92 18.08 -0.53
CA SER A 70 11.09 17.60 0.56
C SER A 70 11.92 17.29 1.81
N THR A 71 11.46 17.76 2.96
CA THR A 71 12.00 17.44 4.28
C THR A 71 11.28 16.25 4.93
N VAL A 72 10.34 15.63 4.23
CA VAL A 72 9.52 14.55 4.76
C VAL A 72 10.17 13.20 4.50
N PHE A 73 10.28 12.40 5.56
CA PHE A 73 10.85 11.06 5.48
C PHE A 73 9.75 10.00 5.35
N TYR A 74 10.05 8.96 4.57
CA TYR A 74 9.19 7.80 4.41
C TYR A 74 9.90 6.56 4.91
N THR A 75 9.17 5.70 5.61
CA THR A 75 9.67 4.36 5.94
C THR A 75 9.66 3.48 4.68
N PRO A 76 10.53 2.45 4.59
CA PRO A 76 10.49 1.53 3.45
C PRO A 76 9.11 0.88 3.25
N ALA A 77 8.41 0.57 4.34
CA ALA A 77 7.04 0.05 4.30
C ALA A 77 6.04 1.05 3.69
N GLN A 78 6.14 2.33 4.07
CA GLN A 78 5.32 3.40 3.50
C GLN A 78 5.57 3.59 2.00
N VAL A 79 6.82 3.47 1.55
CA VAL A 79 7.13 3.57 0.11
C VAL A 79 6.48 2.42 -0.65
N VAL A 80 6.61 1.18 -0.17
CA VAL A 80 6.01 0.01 -0.81
C VAL A 80 4.48 0.12 -0.85
N SER A 81 3.85 0.56 0.24
CA SER A 81 2.38 0.67 0.31
C SER A 81 1.81 1.79 -0.56
N LEU A 82 2.49 2.93 -0.64
CA LEU A 82 2.00 4.10 -1.38
C LEU A 82 2.34 4.06 -2.87
N THR A 83 3.28 3.21 -3.30
CA THR A 83 3.63 3.03 -4.73
C THR A 83 2.42 2.71 -5.62
N PRO A 84 1.57 1.69 -5.33
CA PRO A 84 0.40 1.41 -6.16
C PRO A 84 -0.62 2.55 -6.16
N VAL A 85 -0.72 3.31 -5.06
CA VAL A 85 -1.58 4.49 -5.00
C VAL A 85 -1.04 5.58 -5.92
N ARG A 86 0.29 5.79 -5.91
CA ARG A 86 0.95 6.74 -6.82
C ARG A 86 0.71 6.40 -8.29
N GLU A 87 0.87 5.13 -8.65
CA GLU A 87 0.60 4.66 -10.02
C GLU A 87 -0.85 4.91 -10.42
N ALA A 88 -1.80 4.69 -9.50
CA ALA A 88 -3.20 5.00 -9.74
C ALA A 88 -3.46 6.50 -9.90
N VAL A 89 -2.82 7.37 -9.11
CA VAL A 89 -2.88 8.83 -9.26
C VAL A 89 -2.41 9.24 -10.66
N GLU A 90 -1.25 8.76 -11.08
CA GLU A 90 -0.67 9.12 -12.39
C GLU A 90 -1.57 8.68 -13.54
N ARG A 91 -2.12 7.47 -13.46
CA ARG A 91 -3.09 6.95 -14.45
C ARG A 91 -4.34 7.83 -14.53
N GLU A 92 -4.94 8.18 -13.39
CA GLU A 92 -6.14 9.02 -13.35
C GLU A 92 -5.85 10.45 -13.79
N ALA A 93 -4.68 11.00 -13.46
CA ALA A 93 -4.30 12.34 -13.91
C ALA A 93 -4.09 12.40 -15.42
N ALA A 94 -3.51 11.35 -16.03
CA ALA A 94 -3.37 11.24 -17.48
C ALA A 94 -4.72 11.05 -18.18
N ALA A 95 -5.62 10.23 -17.61
CA ALA A 95 -6.92 9.94 -18.21
C ALA A 95 -7.95 11.07 -18.00
N ARG A 96 -7.92 11.75 -16.85
CA ARG A 96 -8.94 12.69 -16.39
C ARG A 96 -8.32 13.87 -15.62
N PRO A 97 -7.63 14.80 -16.31
CA PRO A 97 -6.89 15.89 -15.65
C PRO A 97 -7.78 16.86 -14.86
N ALA A 98 -9.06 16.96 -15.23
CA ALA A 98 -10.03 17.85 -14.58
C ALA A 98 -10.50 17.38 -13.19
N LEU A 99 -10.27 16.11 -12.82
CA LEU A 99 -10.66 15.60 -11.50
C LEU A 99 -9.93 16.31 -10.38
N ARG A 100 -10.57 16.35 -9.20
CA ARG A 100 -9.92 16.78 -7.96
C ARG A 100 -8.80 15.82 -7.58
N ASP A 101 -7.92 16.29 -6.71
CA ASP A 101 -6.71 15.56 -6.36
C ASP A 101 -7.05 14.42 -5.39
N CYS A 102 -7.83 14.71 -4.35
CA CYS A 102 -8.34 13.68 -3.46
C CYS A 102 -9.77 14.00 -2.99
N PHE A 103 -10.47 12.99 -2.48
CA PHE A 103 -11.64 13.18 -1.64
C PHE A 103 -11.35 12.74 -0.21
N LEU A 104 -11.95 13.40 0.78
CA LEU A 104 -11.79 13.08 2.19
C LEU A 104 -13.10 12.55 2.79
N CYS A 105 -13.14 11.24 3.00
CA CYS A 105 -14.20 10.55 3.73
C CYS A 105 -13.88 10.51 5.22
N HIS A 106 -14.84 10.86 6.06
CA HIS A 106 -14.72 10.94 7.51
C HIS A 106 -16.07 10.71 8.17
N ALA A 107 -16.09 10.41 9.47
CA ALA A 107 -17.33 10.36 10.22
C ALA A 107 -17.90 11.76 10.43
N TRP A 108 -19.23 11.91 10.38
CA TRP A 108 -19.91 13.19 10.60
C TRP A 108 -19.48 13.91 11.87
N ASP A 109 -19.14 13.17 12.92
CA ASP A 109 -18.76 13.73 14.22
C ASP A 109 -17.38 14.40 14.18
N ASP A 110 -16.52 14.04 13.22
CA ASP A 110 -15.17 14.61 13.05
C ASP A 110 -15.15 15.87 12.19
N ARG A 111 -16.30 16.27 11.59
CA ARG A 111 -16.39 17.36 10.61
C ARG A 111 -15.74 18.66 11.10
N GLN A 112 -15.98 19.05 12.35
CA GLN A 112 -15.40 20.26 12.96
C GLN A 112 -14.07 20.03 13.67
N GLY A 113 -13.60 18.78 13.73
CA GLY A 113 -12.38 18.37 14.44
C GLY A 113 -11.28 17.93 13.48
N ALA A 114 -10.86 16.67 13.61
CA ALA A 114 -9.76 16.11 12.85
C ALA A 114 -9.94 16.18 11.32
N ALA A 115 -11.17 16.05 10.83
CA ALA A 115 -11.46 16.10 9.40
C ALA A 115 -11.21 17.50 8.83
N LYS A 116 -11.71 18.54 9.50
CA LYS A 116 -11.43 19.94 9.12
C LYS A 116 -9.95 20.26 9.23
N GLN A 117 -9.29 19.84 10.30
CA GLN A 117 -7.84 20.07 10.44
C GLN A 117 -7.05 19.47 9.27
N LEU A 118 -7.32 18.22 8.90
CA LEU A 118 -6.65 17.56 7.77
C LEU A 118 -7.00 18.25 6.44
N HIS A 119 -8.27 18.63 6.24
CA HIS A 119 -8.72 19.36 5.06
C HIS A 119 -7.96 20.68 4.88
N ASP A 120 -7.92 21.51 5.92
CA ASP A 120 -7.29 22.83 5.88
C ASP A 120 -5.79 22.72 5.59
N LEU A 121 -5.13 21.68 6.14
CA LEU A 121 -3.73 21.38 5.86
C LEU A 121 -3.49 20.94 4.41
N LEU A 122 -4.40 20.13 3.84
CA LEU A 122 -4.32 19.69 2.45
C LEU A 122 -4.53 20.87 1.48
N GLU A 123 -5.52 21.74 1.75
CA GLU A 123 -5.73 22.95 0.96
C GLU A 123 -4.55 23.91 1.06
N ALA A 124 -3.98 24.09 2.25
CA ALA A 124 -2.77 24.90 2.44
C ALA A 124 -1.56 24.33 1.70
N ALA A 125 -1.50 23.01 1.51
CA ALA A 125 -0.48 22.33 0.69
C ALA A 125 -0.78 22.39 -0.83
N GLY A 126 -1.87 23.04 -1.25
CA GLY A 126 -2.26 23.20 -2.65
C GLY A 126 -3.02 22.02 -3.26
N VAL A 127 -3.50 21.07 -2.43
CA VAL A 127 -4.26 19.91 -2.90
C VAL A 127 -5.72 20.29 -3.11
N ARG A 128 -6.30 19.97 -4.27
CA ARG A 128 -7.74 20.16 -4.50
C ARG A 128 -8.52 19.03 -3.85
N VAL A 129 -9.08 19.29 -2.67
CA VAL A 129 -9.83 18.30 -1.89
C VAL A 129 -11.32 18.36 -2.22
N TRP A 130 -11.97 17.20 -2.35
CA TRP A 130 -13.41 17.07 -2.20
C TRP A 130 -13.74 16.77 -0.75
N PHE A 131 -14.21 17.79 -0.03
CA PHE A 131 -14.57 17.66 1.37
C PHE A 131 -16.06 17.47 1.54
N SER A 132 -16.40 16.37 2.19
CA SER A 132 -17.74 15.83 2.15
C SER A 132 -18.77 16.57 3.02
N GLU A 133 -18.39 17.65 3.70
CA GLU A 133 -19.32 18.46 4.52
C GLU A 133 -20.50 19.01 3.71
N LYS A 134 -20.34 19.22 2.40
CA LYS A 134 -21.40 19.76 1.54
C LYS A 134 -22.28 18.71 0.86
N ASP A 135 -21.83 17.45 0.78
CA ASP A 135 -22.43 16.42 -0.09
C ASP A 135 -22.81 15.10 0.61
N LEU A 136 -22.43 14.91 1.88
CA LEU A 136 -22.93 13.81 2.73
C LEU A 136 -23.85 14.32 3.83
N TYR A 137 -25.13 14.43 3.47
CA TYR A 137 -26.20 14.54 4.46
C TYR A 137 -26.20 13.31 5.38
N LEU A 138 -26.60 13.52 6.64
CA LEU A 138 -26.95 12.44 7.57
C LEU A 138 -27.86 11.43 6.85
N GLY A 139 -27.42 10.17 6.75
CA GLY A 139 -28.19 9.08 6.15
C GLY A 139 -27.80 8.66 4.73
N VAL A 140 -26.82 9.30 4.09
CA VAL A 140 -26.21 8.73 2.88
C VAL A 140 -25.27 7.59 3.30
N PRO A 141 -25.42 6.37 2.76
CA PRO A 141 -24.50 5.28 3.05
C PRO A 141 -23.07 5.65 2.65
N MET A 142 -22.06 5.37 3.50
CA MET A 142 -20.65 5.68 3.24
C MET A 142 -20.17 5.14 1.88
N MET A 143 -20.71 4.02 1.43
CA MET A 143 -20.40 3.43 0.13
C MET A 143 -20.74 4.35 -1.04
N ARG A 144 -21.95 4.91 -1.04
CA ARG A 144 -22.37 5.88 -2.06
C ARG A 144 -21.54 7.15 -1.99
N ALA A 145 -21.07 7.51 -0.80
CA ALA A 145 -20.14 8.62 -0.61
C ALA A 145 -18.82 8.39 -1.32
N ILE A 146 -18.23 7.21 -1.08
CA ILE A 146 -16.94 6.83 -1.65
C ILE A 146 -17.04 6.72 -3.17
N ASP A 147 -18.11 6.11 -3.70
CA ASP A 147 -18.35 6.04 -5.15
C ASP A 147 -18.35 7.43 -5.79
N LYS A 148 -19.11 8.37 -5.21
CA LYS A 148 -19.16 9.76 -5.70
C LYS A 148 -17.81 10.45 -5.58
N GLY A 149 -17.13 10.27 -4.44
CA GLY A 149 -15.80 10.82 -4.19
C GLY A 149 -14.76 10.33 -5.20
N LEU A 150 -14.71 9.02 -5.47
CA LEU A 150 -13.82 8.39 -6.45
C LEU A 150 -14.17 8.76 -7.90
N ALA A 151 -15.44 9.01 -8.19
CA ALA A 151 -15.84 9.51 -9.51
C ALA A 151 -15.35 10.95 -9.74
N ALA A 152 -15.27 11.76 -8.69
CA ALA A 152 -14.89 13.17 -8.77
C ALA A 152 -13.41 13.46 -8.49
N SER A 153 -12.64 12.47 -8.01
CA SER A 153 -11.27 12.68 -7.50
C SER A 153 -10.32 11.57 -7.91
N LYS A 154 -9.02 11.87 -8.07
CA LYS A 154 -8.00 10.88 -8.46
C LYS A 154 -7.79 9.81 -7.39
N ILE A 155 -7.80 10.17 -6.11
CA ILE A 155 -7.76 9.20 -4.99
C ILE A 155 -8.76 9.54 -3.90
N GLY A 156 -8.92 8.62 -2.96
CA GLY A 156 -9.71 8.77 -1.75
C GLY A 156 -8.92 8.56 -0.49
N LEU A 157 -9.21 9.40 0.49
CA LEU A 157 -8.68 9.35 1.82
C LEU A 157 -9.81 8.97 2.76
N VAL A 158 -9.58 7.99 3.63
CA VAL A 158 -10.54 7.60 4.67
C VAL A 158 -9.92 7.91 6.02
N LEU A 159 -10.42 8.96 6.68
CA LEU A 159 -9.99 9.32 8.02
C LEU A 159 -10.64 8.38 9.04
N VAL A 160 -9.85 7.45 9.55
CA VAL A 160 -10.25 6.43 10.51
C VAL A 160 -10.06 6.95 11.93
N THR A 161 -11.15 7.38 12.54
CA THR A 161 -11.24 7.82 13.93
C THR A 161 -12.07 6.85 14.78
N PRO A 162 -12.05 6.95 16.11
CA PRO A 162 -13.01 6.23 16.96
C PRO A 162 -14.47 6.45 16.55
N ALA A 163 -14.83 7.65 16.09
CA ALA A 163 -16.18 7.96 15.62
C ALA A 163 -16.54 7.17 14.35
N LEU A 164 -15.59 7.01 13.41
CA LEU A 164 -15.79 6.17 12.23
C LEU A 164 -15.95 4.69 12.61
N LEU A 165 -15.08 4.19 13.49
CA LEU A 165 -15.12 2.79 13.94
C LEU A 165 -16.44 2.43 14.63
N ALA A 166 -17.03 3.36 15.39
CA ALA A 166 -18.33 3.16 16.03
C ALA A 166 -19.51 3.18 15.05
N ARG A 167 -19.32 3.73 13.83
CA ARG A 167 -20.37 3.83 12.80
C ARG A 167 -20.29 2.70 11.76
N LEU A 168 -19.09 2.26 11.39
CA LEU A 168 -18.89 1.22 10.36
C LEU A 168 -19.78 -0.03 10.54
N PRO A 169 -19.92 -0.62 11.75
CA PRO A 169 -20.82 -1.77 11.94
C PRO A 169 -22.31 -1.45 11.74
N LYS A 170 -22.71 -0.20 12.03
CA LYS A 170 -24.12 0.24 11.97
C LYS A 170 -24.57 0.55 10.54
N GLU A 171 -23.63 0.88 9.67
CA GLU A 171 -23.92 1.16 8.26
C GLU A 171 -24.14 -0.11 7.43
N GLY A 172 -23.88 -1.30 7.98
CA GLY A 172 -24.13 -2.56 7.30
C GLY A 172 -23.29 -2.73 6.03
N VAL A 173 -22.11 -2.12 5.98
CA VAL A 173 -21.22 -2.19 4.82
C VAL A 173 -20.75 -3.63 4.65
N ALA A 174 -21.19 -4.27 3.58
CA ALA A 174 -20.79 -5.65 3.30
C ALA A 174 -19.35 -5.69 2.78
N ASP A 175 -18.57 -6.68 3.22
CA ASP A 175 -17.19 -6.91 2.75
C ASP A 175 -17.09 -6.98 1.22
N LYS A 176 -18.14 -7.48 0.56
CA LYS A 176 -18.22 -7.55 -0.91
C LYS A 176 -18.21 -6.16 -1.55
N GLU A 177 -18.91 -5.18 -0.99
CA GLU A 177 -18.95 -3.83 -1.56
C GLU A 177 -17.64 -3.08 -1.27
N LEU A 178 -17.07 -3.28 -0.08
CA LEU A 178 -15.76 -2.71 0.25
C LEU A 178 -14.67 -3.26 -0.67
N SER A 179 -14.74 -4.56 -0.99
CA SER A 179 -13.80 -5.21 -1.90
C SER A 179 -13.80 -4.61 -3.31
N THR A 180 -14.97 -4.26 -3.86
CA THR A 180 -15.08 -3.63 -5.19
C THR A 180 -14.46 -2.24 -5.24
N LEU A 181 -14.60 -1.45 -4.18
CA LEU A 181 -13.98 -0.14 -4.10
C LEU A 181 -12.45 -0.22 -3.94
N LEU A 182 -11.99 -1.20 -3.16
CA LEU A 182 -10.57 -1.43 -2.89
C LEU A 182 -9.77 -1.98 -4.08
N GLN A 183 -10.45 -2.63 -5.05
CA GLN A 183 -9.82 -3.09 -6.31
C GLN A 183 -9.11 -1.98 -7.07
N SER A 184 -9.53 -0.73 -6.89
CA SER A 184 -8.97 0.39 -7.61
C SER A 184 -7.59 0.85 -7.09
N ASN A 185 -7.13 0.36 -5.93
CA ASN A 185 -5.92 0.84 -5.22
C ASN A 185 -5.87 2.36 -5.02
N ARG A 186 -7.03 3.02 -5.01
CA ARG A 186 -7.18 4.47 -4.94
C ARG A 186 -7.62 4.96 -3.56
N LEU A 187 -7.77 4.07 -2.58
CA LEU A 187 -8.19 4.40 -1.22
C LEU A 187 -7.02 4.25 -0.24
N VAL A 188 -6.78 5.31 0.52
CA VAL A 188 -5.74 5.38 1.55
C VAL A 188 -6.39 5.62 2.91
N PRO A 189 -6.33 4.65 3.85
CA PRO A 189 -6.78 4.89 5.22
C PRO A 189 -5.77 5.77 5.97
N ILE A 190 -6.29 6.69 6.80
CA ILE A 190 -5.51 7.56 7.68
C ILE A 190 -6.01 7.33 9.10
N VAL A 191 -5.21 6.65 9.92
CA VAL A 191 -5.56 6.33 11.30
C VAL A 191 -5.31 7.54 12.20
N HIS A 192 -6.35 7.97 12.94
CA HIS A 192 -6.28 9.12 13.83
C HIS A 192 -6.99 8.92 15.16
N GLY A 193 -6.26 9.09 16.25
CA GLY A 193 -6.79 8.88 17.60
C GLY A 193 -7.27 7.45 17.87
N THR A 194 -6.82 6.48 17.07
CA THR A 194 -7.14 5.06 17.17
C THR A 194 -5.94 4.22 16.69
N THR A 195 -6.09 2.91 16.60
CA THR A 195 -5.04 1.98 16.17
C THR A 195 -5.45 1.17 14.95
N TYR A 196 -4.46 0.71 14.18
CA TYR A 196 -4.69 -0.26 13.11
C TYR A 196 -5.35 -1.56 13.59
N THR A 197 -5.10 -1.98 14.83
CA THR A 197 -5.76 -3.15 15.42
C THR A 197 -7.26 -2.92 15.60
N ALA A 198 -7.67 -1.76 16.11
CA ALA A 198 -9.09 -1.43 16.23
C ALA A 198 -9.78 -1.33 14.86
N LEU A 199 -9.05 -0.88 13.83
CA LEU A 199 -9.55 -0.92 12.46
C LEU A 199 -9.68 -2.35 11.92
N LEU A 200 -8.71 -3.23 12.18
CA LEU A 200 -8.75 -4.64 11.78
C LEU A 200 -9.98 -5.36 12.36
N ASP A 201 -10.30 -5.10 13.63
CA ASP A 201 -11.43 -5.75 14.31
C ASP A 201 -12.78 -5.35 13.71
N VAL A 202 -12.90 -4.12 13.22
CA VAL A 202 -14.14 -3.57 12.65
C VAL A 202 -14.26 -3.80 11.15
N SER A 203 -13.15 -3.61 10.42
CA SER A 203 -13.11 -3.75 8.96
C SER A 203 -11.76 -4.32 8.50
N PRO A 204 -11.62 -5.65 8.48
CA PRO A 204 -10.40 -6.32 7.99
C PRO A 204 -10.03 -5.91 6.56
N MET A 205 -11.03 -5.65 5.71
CA MET A 205 -10.83 -5.22 4.33
C MET A 205 -10.20 -3.83 4.24
N LEU A 206 -10.66 -2.85 5.03
CA LEU A 206 -10.07 -1.51 5.04
C LEU A 206 -8.67 -1.54 5.66
N ALA A 207 -8.49 -2.31 6.72
CA ALA A 207 -7.20 -2.51 7.37
C ALA A 207 -6.18 -3.26 6.50
N SER A 208 -6.63 -4.08 5.54
CA SER A 208 -5.72 -4.74 4.57
C SER A 208 -4.97 -3.73 3.70
N ARG A 209 -5.45 -2.49 3.64
CA ARG A 209 -4.72 -1.38 3.02
C ARG A 209 -3.78 -0.76 4.04
N SER A 210 -2.50 -0.81 3.72
CA SER A 210 -1.50 0.00 4.39
C SER A 210 -1.76 1.48 4.08
N GLY A 211 -1.79 2.30 5.12
CA GLY A 211 -2.09 3.73 5.03
C GLY A 211 -1.15 4.56 5.89
N LEU A 212 -1.62 5.72 6.35
CA LEU A 212 -0.85 6.63 7.20
C LEU A 212 -1.41 6.63 8.62
N ASP A 213 -0.54 6.81 9.61
CA ASP A 213 -0.92 6.85 11.01
C ASP A 213 -0.46 8.18 11.63
N THR A 214 -1.40 8.88 12.26
CA THR A 214 -1.10 10.16 12.93
C THR A 214 -0.42 10.00 14.29
N SER A 215 -0.29 8.76 14.79
CA SER A 215 0.54 8.43 15.94
C SER A 215 2.03 8.29 15.58
N GLU A 216 2.34 7.95 14.33
CA GLU A 216 3.71 7.89 13.81
C GLU A 216 4.17 9.27 13.31
N ASP A 217 3.32 9.96 12.56
CA ASP A 217 3.60 11.25 11.94
C ASP A 217 2.56 12.29 12.36
N PRO A 218 2.92 13.54 12.70
CA PRO A 218 1.93 14.57 12.98
C PRO A 218 1.05 14.83 11.74
N MET A 219 -0.21 15.24 11.97
CA MET A 219 -1.19 15.46 10.88
C MET A 219 -0.66 16.34 9.74
N ALA A 220 0.17 17.35 10.05
CA ALA A 220 0.81 18.20 9.05
C ALA A 220 1.79 17.45 8.13
N VAL A 221 2.55 16.50 8.69
CA VAL A 221 3.44 15.63 7.90
C VAL A 221 2.62 14.67 7.06
N VAL A 222 1.56 14.09 7.62
CA VAL A 222 0.61 13.24 6.87
C VAL A 222 0.01 13.99 5.68
N ALA A 223 -0.46 15.23 5.88
CA ALA A 223 -0.98 16.08 4.81
C ALA A 223 0.09 16.36 3.74
N THR A 224 1.33 16.63 4.15
CA THR A 224 2.45 16.83 3.21
C THR A 224 2.75 15.56 2.41
N LYS A 225 2.75 14.38 3.06
CA LYS A 225 2.95 13.09 2.37
C LYS A 225 1.89 12.85 1.30
N ILE A 226 0.64 13.21 1.60
CA ILE A 226 -0.48 13.12 0.66
C ILE A 226 -0.34 14.13 -0.47
N ALA A 227 0.04 15.37 -0.16
CA ALA A 227 0.25 16.40 -1.17
C ALA A 227 1.33 15.97 -2.17
N GLU A 228 2.44 15.40 -1.70
CA GLU A 228 3.48 14.84 -2.57
C GLU A 228 2.99 13.63 -3.38
N LEU A 229 2.18 12.78 -2.76
CA LEU A 229 1.63 11.60 -3.42
C LEU A 229 0.76 11.97 -4.62
N VAL A 230 -0.08 13.02 -4.47
CA VAL A 230 -1.06 13.39 -5.49
C VAL A 230 -0.51 14.38 -6.51
N SER A 231 0.45 15.21 -6.13
CA SER A 231 1.03 16.19 -7.03
C SER A 231 1.90 15.51 -8.08
N ILE A 232 1.63 15.80 -9.35
CA ILE A 232 2.49 15.38 -10.45
C ILE A 232 3.37 16.57 -10.80
N TRP A 233 4.67 16.40 -10.56
CA TRP A 233 5.70 17.33 -10.95
C TRP A 233 6.20 16.87 -12.33
N ASP A 234 6.27 17.78 -13.30
CA ASP A 234 6.92 17.54 -14.60
C ASP A 234 8.45 17.51 -14.47
#